data_AF-A0A377E0Z1-F1
#
_entry.id   AF-A0A377E0Z1-F1
#
_cell.length_a   1.000
_cell.length_b   1.000
_cell.length_c   1.000
_cell.angle_alpha   90.00
_cell.angle_beta   90.00
_cell.angle_gamma   90.00
#
_symmetry.space_group_name_H-M   'P 1'
#
loop_
_entity.id
_entity.type
_entity.pdbx_description
1 polymer ?
#
loop_
_entity_poly.entity_id
_entity_poly.type
_entity_poly.pdbx_seq_one_letter_code
_entity_poly.pdbx_strand_id
1 'polypeptide(L)'
;MRCLFSRELEAFSQQDDEVTLHLKTAEGQREIVKAQWLVACDGGASFVRRTLNVPFEGKTAPNQWIVVDIANDPLSTPHIYLCCDPVRPYVSAALPHAVRRFEFMVMPGETEEQLREPQKYAQAVKQSAA
;
A
#
# COMPACT_ATOMS: atom_id res chain seq x y z
N MET A 1 -25.71 -3.26 -7.70
CA MET A 1 -24.63 -2.87 -6.75
C MET A 1 -24.23 -1.44 -7.08
N ARG A 2 -24.22 -0.54 -6.10
CA ARG A 2 -23.79 0.85 -6.30
C ARG A 2 -22.40 1.01 -5.69
N CYS A 3 -21.43 1.42 -6.48
CA CYS A 3 -20.09 1.76 -6.01
C CYS A 3 -19.94 3.28 -5.97
N LEU A 4 -19.51 3.83 -4.84
CA LEU A 4 -19.31 5.26 -4.63
C LEU A 4 -17.84 5.52 -4.37
N PHE A 5 -17.08 5.78 -5.44
CA PHE A 5 -15.68 6.17 -5.33
C PHE A 5 -15.54 7.60 -4.76
N SER A 6 -14.34 7.90 -4.28
CA SER A 6 -13.98 9.21 -3.75
C SER A 6 -14.84 9.64 -2.55
N ARG A 7 -15.21 8.68 -1.70
CA ARG A 7 -15.90 8.90 -0.42
C ARG A 7 -15.02 8.35 0.71
N GLU A 8 -14.62 9.24 1.60
CA GLU A 8 -13.90 8.89 2.83
C GLU A 8 -14.89 8.78 3.99
N LEU A 9 -14.79 7.73 4.80
CA LEU A 9 -15.57 7.60 6.03
C LEU A 9 -14.89 8.41 7.15
N GLU A 10 -15.49 9.51 7.57
CA GLU A 10 -14.96 10.38 8.64
C GLU A 10 -15.45 9.96 10.03
N ALA A 11 -16.67 9.41 10.13
CA ALA A 11 -17.26 8.93 11.37
C ALA A 11 -18.39 7.92 11.12
N PHE A 12 -18.72 7.12 12.12
CA PHE A 12 -19.91 6.29 12.11
C PHE A 12 -20.45 6.11 13.54
N SER A 13 -21.74 5.79 13.63
CA SER A 13 -22.39 5.42 14.88
C SER A 13 -23.41 4.33 14.60
N GLN A 14 -23.74 3.55 15.63
CA GLN A 14 -24.80 2.55 15.58
C GLN A 14 -25.88 2.93 16.59
N GLN A 15 -27.13 2.81 16.17
CA GLN A 15 -28.32 2.91 17.02
C GLN A 15 -29.28 1.80 16.60
N ASP A 16 -29.68 0.96 17.55
CA ASP A 16 -30.54 -0.20 17.32
C ASP A 16 -29.99 -1.08 16.16
N ASP A 17 -30.81 -1.28 15.12
CA ASP A 17 -30.52 -2.08 13.92
C ASP A 17 -30.00 -1.23 12.75
N GLU A 18 -29.52 0.00 13.00
CA GLU A 18 -29.02 0.91 11.97
C GLU A 18 -27.63 1.46 12.30
N VAL A 19 -26.76 1.47 11.31
CA VAL A 19 -25.48 2.16 11.28
C VAL A 19 -25.63 3.43 10.44
N THR A 20 -25.26 4.57 11.03
CA THR A 20 -25.16 5.86 10.35
C THR A 20 -23.69 6.16 10.05
N LEU A 21 -23.39 6.39 8.77
CA LEU A 21 -22.07 6.70 8.23
C LEU A 21 -22.01 8.18 7.84
N HIS A 22 -20.94 8.86 8.23
CA HIS A 22 -20.61 10.21 7.81
C HIS A 22 -19.47 10.13 6.78
N LEU A 23 -19.79 10.44 5.52
CA LEU A 23 -18.87 10.37 4.40
C LEU A 23 -18.47 11.77 3.95
N LYS A 24 -17.24 11.91 3.47
CA LYS A 24 -16.76 13.12 2.80
C LYS A 24 -16.42 12.83 1.35
N THR A 25 -16.94 13.63 0.43
CA THR A 25 -16.63 13.54 -1.00
C THR A 25 -15.28 14.19 -1.31
N ALA A 26 -14.73 13.94 -2.52
CA ALA A 26 -13.53 14.62 -3.00
C ALA A 26 -13.66 16.15 -3.02
N GLU A 27 -14.86 16.67 -3.25
CA GLU A 27 -15.18 18.10 -3.24
C GLU A 27 -15.36 18.66 -1.82
N GLY A 28 -15.21 17.83 -0.79
CA GLY A 28 -15.35 18.20 0.61
C GLY A 28 -16.80 18.24 1.13
N GLN A 29 -17.77 17.81 0.33
CA GLN A 29 -19.17 17.73 0.77
C GLN A 29 -19.36 16.57 1.75
N ARG A 30 -20.26 16.74 2.72
CA ARG A 30 -20.59 15.70 3.70
C ARG A 30 -21.90 15.02 3.32
N GLU A 31 -21.85 13.69 3.23
CA GLU A 31 -22.98 12.82 2.94
C GLU A 31 -23.28 11.94 4.16
N ILE A 32 -24.55 11.63 4.39
CA ILE A 32 -24.96 10.67 5.42
C ILE A 32 -25.54 9.45 4.71
N VAL A 33 -25.02 8.26 5.07
CA VAL A 33 -25.53 6.98 4.58
C VAL A 33 -25.98 6.14 5.76
N LYS A 34 -27.17 5.55 5.64
CA LYS A 34 -27.75 4.64 6.63
C LYS A 34 -27.79 3.23 6.06
N ALA A 35 -27.44 2.25 6.89
CA ALA A 35 -27.46 0.84 6.52
C ALA A 35 -27.70 -0.02 7.76
N GLN A 36 -28.19 -1.24 7.58
CA GLN A 36 -28.35 -2.18 8.70
C GLN A 36 -27.00 -2.74 9.19
N TRP A 37 -26.00 -2.79 8.29
CA TRP A 37 -24.69 -3.37 8.57
C TRP A 37 -23.59 -2.55 7.92
N LEU A 38 -22.43 -2.51 8.59
CA LEU A 38 -21.18 -2.00 8.05
C LEU A 38 -20.15 -3.13 8.06
N VAL A 39 -19.62 -3.47 6.88
CA VAL A 39 -18.49 -4.40 6.73
C VAL A 39 -17.25 -3.59 6.36
N ALA A 40 -16.27 -3.53 7.26
CA ALA A 40 -15.05 -2.76 7.07
C ALA A 40 -14.04 -3.52 6.18
N CYS A 41 -13.78 -2.98 5.00
CA CYS A 41 -12.77 -3.46 4.05
C CYS A 41 -11.71 -2.38 3.76
N ASP A 42 -11.38 -1.56 4.77
CA ASP A 42 -10.58 -0.33 4.69
C ASP A 42 -9.06 -0.51 4.93
N GLY A 43 -8.58 -1.76 4.85
CA GLY A 43 -7.15 -2.09 4.81
C GLY A 43 -6.44 -2.19 6.17
N GLY A 44 -5.11 -2.37 6.13
CA GLY A 44 -4.30 -2.63 7.32
C GLY A 44 -4.36 -1.53 8.40
N ALA A 45 -4.47 -0.27 7.96
CA ALA A 45 -4.62 0.90 8.81
C ALA A 45 -6.09 1.26 9.11
N SER A 46 -7.00 0.28 9.03
CA SER A 46 -8.45 0.43 9.20
C SER A 46 -8.85 1.51 10.22
N PHE A 47 -9.64 2.48 9.77
CA PHE A 47 -10.28 3.49 10.59
C PHE A 47 -11.35 2.84 11.47
N VAL A 48 -12.20 1.98 10.89
CA VAL A 48 -13.33 1.36 11.60
C VAL A 48 -12.85 0.48 12.75
N ARG A 49 -11.85 -0.39 12.50
CA ARG A 49 -11.27 -1.27 13.53
C ARG A 49 -10.72 -0.46 14.72
N ARG A 50 -10.00 0.62 14.43
CA ARG A 50 -9.41 1.51 15.44
C ARG A 50 -10.49 2.23 16.25
N THR A 51 -11.53 2.75 15.59
CA THR A 51 -12.65 3.44 16.25
C THR A 51 -13.45 2.50 17.16
N LEU A 52 -13.60 1.23 16.78
CA LEU A 52 -14.24 0.20 17.63
C LEU A 52 -13.31 -0.38 18.72
N ASN A 53 -12.07 0.09 18.81
CA ASN A 53 -11.06 -0.41 19.73
C ASN A 53 -10.86 -1.94 19.64
N VAL A 54 -10.96 -2.49 18.42
CA VAL A 54 -10.73 -3.93 18.18
C VAL A 54 -9.22 -4.16 18.12
N PRO A 55 -8.65 -5.05 18.95
CA PRO A 55 -7.21 -5.29 19.00
C PRO A 55 -6.71 -5.92 17.70
N PHE A 56 -5.48 -5.58 17.31
CA PHE A 56 -4.78 -6.17 16.18
C PHE A 56 -3.36 -6.54 16.62
N GLU A 57 -3.24 -7.74 17.17
CA GLU A 57 -1.97 -8.22 17.73
C GLU A 57 -0.98 -8.59 16.62
N GLY A 58 0.29 -8.28 16.86
CA GLY A 58 1.36 -8.55 15.92
C GLY A 58 2.57 -7.67 16.17
N LYS A 59 3.56 -7.80 15.27
CA LYS A 59 4.76 -6.94 15.26
C LYS A 59 4.93 -6.38 13.87
N THR A 60 5.15 -5.07 13.78
CA THR A 60 5.60 -4.45 12.55
C THR A 60 7.03 -4.88 12.27
N ALA A 61 7.31 -5.39 11.08
CA ALA A 61 8.68 -5.69 10.67
C ALA A 61 9.50 -4.38 10.64
N PRO A 62 10.71 -4.35 11.21
CA PRO A 62 11.51 -3.13 11.25
C PRO A 62 12.10 -2.76 9.87
N ASN A 63 12.21 -3.75 8.98
CA ASN A 63 12.80 -3.56 7.67
C ASN A 63 11.76 -2.94 6.73
N GLN A 64 12.06 -1.75 6.24
CA GLN A 64 11.29 -1.11 5.19
C GLN A 64 11.81 -1.52 3.82
N TRP A 65 10.90 -1.64 2.87
CA TRP A 65 11.20 -1.99 1.48
C TRP A 65 10.54 -0.97 0.57
N ILE A 66 11.23 -0.61 -0.50
CA ILE A 66 10.67 0.22 -1.57
C ILE A 66 10.39 -0.67 -2.76
N VAL A 67 9.19 -0.50 -3.30
CA VAL A 67 8.71 -1.21 -4.47
C VAL A 67 8.71 -0.24 -5.65
N VAL A 68 9.36 -0.64 -6.74
CA VAL A 68 9.43 0.12 -7.98
C VAL A 68 8.94 -0.77 -9.11
N ASP A 69 7.86 -0.36 -9.76
CA ASP A 69 7.38 -1.00 -10.99
C ASP A 69 7.90 -0.21 -12.19
N ILE A 70 8.61 -0.89 -13.09
CA ILE A 70 9.04 -0.31 -14.37
C ILE A 70 8.29 -0.99 -15.52
N ALA A 71 7.84 -0.19 -16.48
CA ALA A 71 7.32 -0.71 -17.74
C ALA A 71 8.48 -1.17 -18.64
N ASN A 72 8.14 -1.96 -19.67
CA ASN A 72 9.08 -2.49 -20.66
C ASN A 72 10.20 -3.29 -20.01
N ASP A 73 9.83 -4.40 -19.34
CA ASP A 73 10.73 -5.29 -18.60
C ASP A 73 12.08 -5.47 -19.32
N PRO A 74 13.15 -4.85 -18.79
CA PRO A 74 14.44 -4.82 -19.46
C PRO A 74 15.16 -6.17 -19.40
N LEU A 75 14.74 -7.07 -18.51
CA LEU A 75 15.35 -8.38 -18.33
C LEU A 75 14.65 -9.43 -19.18
N SER A 76 13.36 -9.26 -19.49
CA SER A 76 12.59 -10.13 -20.41
C SER A 76 12.62 -11.62 -20.03
N THR A 77 12.82 -11.94 -18.75
CA THR A 77 12.75 -13.30 -18.19
C THR A 77 11.50 -13.44 -17.32
N PRO A 78 10.75 -14.56 -17.34
CA PRO A 78 9.52 -14.69 -16.54
C PRO A 78 9.76 -14.97 -15.06
N HIS A 79 11.02 -15.05 -14.62
CA HIS A 79 11.40 -15.49 -13.28
C HIS A 79 11.24 -14.41 -12.22
N ILE A 80 11.07 -14.87 -10.98
CA ILE A 80 11.23 -14.06 -9.77
C ILE A 80 12.59 -14.41 -9.18
N TYR A 81 13.41 -13.38 -8.93
CA TYR A 81 14.71 -13.48 -8.28
C TYR A 81 14.58 -12.93 -6.86
N LEU A 82 14.95 -13.75 -5.88
CA LEU A 82 15.09 -13.34 -4.49
C LEU A 82 16.57 -13.39 -4.14
N CYS A 83 17.20 -12.24 -4.08
CA CYS A 83 18.65 -12.13 -3.94
C CYS A 83 19.01 -11.71 -2.52
N CYS A 84 19.66 -12.61 -1.79
CA CYS A 84 20.21 -12.37 -0.46
C CYS A 84 21.59 -11.68 -0.53
N ASP A 85 21.67 -10.55 -1.25
CA ASP A 85 22.90 -9.77 -1.34
C ASP A 85 23.25 -9.16 0.04
N PRO A 86 24.45 -9.40 0.58
CA PRO A 86 24.86 -8.87 1.88
C PRO A 86 25.00 -7.34 1.91
N VAL A 87 25.15 -6.69 0.76
CA VAL A 87 25.22 -5.22 0.63
C VAL A 87 23.82 -4.62 0.63
N ARG A 88 22.89 -5.17 -0.16
CA ARG A 88 21.47 -4.79 -0.15
C ARG A 88 20.59 -5.91 -0.73
N PRO A 89 19.79 -6.60 0.10
CA PRO A 89 18.84 -7.58 -0.39
C PRO A 89 17.81 -6.97 -1.35
N TYR A 90 17.48 -7.71 -2.41
CA TYR A 90 16.51 -7.26 -3.40
C TYR A 90 15.65 -8.40 -3.96
N VAL A 91 14.51 -8.03 -4.52
CA VAL A 91 13.64 -8.91 -5.30
C VAL A 91 13.47 -8.31 -6.69
N SER A 92 13.53 -9.15 -7.73
CA SER A 92 13.12 -8.78 -9.10
C SER A 92 12.03 -9.74 -9.55
N ALA A 93 10.84 -9.24 -9.88
CA ALA A 93 9.71 -10.06 -10.28
C ALA A 93 9.12 -9.60 -11.61
N ALA A 94 9.02 -10.52 -12.57
CA ALA A 94 8.22 -10.29 -13.77
C ALA A 94 6.73 -10.23 -13.41
N LEU A 95 6.06 -9.16 -13.82
CA LEU A 95 4.62 -8.94 -13.65
C LEU A 95 3.91 -8.94 -15.02
N PRO A 96 2.58 -9.09 -15.05
CA PRO A 96 1.80 -8.95 -16.28
C PRO A 96 2.08 -7.63 -17.02
N HIS A 97 1.81 -7.63 -18.34
CA HIS A 97 1.94 -6.43 -19.19
C HIS A 97 3.38 -5.90 -19.34
N ALA A 98 4.38 -6.80 -19.32
CA ALA A 98 5.79 -6.45 -19.44
C ALA A 98 6.25 -5.43 -18.37
N VAL A 99 5.68 -5.54 -17.17
CA VAL A 99 6.12 -4.78 -16.00
C VAL A 99 7.16 -5.61 -15.25
N ARG A 100 8.24 -4.97 -14.80
CA ARG A 100 9.22 -5.56 -13.89
C ARG A 100 9.11 -4.85 -12.55
N ARG A 101 8.84 -5.59 -11.50
CA ARG A 101 8.89 -5.09 -10.12
C ARG A 101 10.28 -5.30 -9.55
N PHE A 102 10.82 -4.27 -8.95
CA PHE A 102 11.95 -4.38 -8.06
C PHE A 102 11.55 -4.01 -6.64
N GLU A 103 12.01 -4.80 -5.68
CA GLU A 103 11.87 -4.48 -4.26
C GLU A 103 13.27 -4.38 -3.67
N PHE A 104 13.55 -3.31 -2.93
CA PHE A 104 14.85 -3.13 -2.27
C PHE A 104 14.65 -2.76 -0.82
N MET A 105 15.49 -3.31 0.05
CA MET A 105 15.52 -2.91 1.45
C MET A 105 16.02 -1.46 1.56
N VAL A 106 15.34 -0.66 2.39
CA VAL A 106 15.82 0.68 2.80
C VAL A 106 16.95 0.47 3.80
N MET A 107 18.14 0.96 3.48
CA MET A 107 19.33 0.73 4.30
C MET A 107 19.45 1.79 5.41
N PRO A 108 20.20 1.50 6.50
CA PRO A 108 20.45 2.48 7.55
C PRO A 108 21.05 3.78 6.99
N GLY A 109 20.43 4.93 7.32
CA GLY A 109 20.85 6.25 6.85
C GLY A 109 20.16 6.75 5.59
N GLU A 110 19.34 5.92 4.94
CA GLU A 110 18.47 6.34 3.84
C GLU A 110 17.09 6.74 4.35
N THR A 111 16.43 7.65 3.62
CA THR A 111 15.02 7.98 3.86
C THR A 111 14.17 7.63 2.66
N GLU A 112 12.87 7.45 2.89
CA GLU A 112 11.91 7.20 1.82
C GLU A 112 11.91 8.34 0.79
N GLU A 113 11.97 9.60 1.25
CA GLU A 113 11.99 10.78 0.38
C GLU A 113 13.20 10.77 -0.55
N GLN A 114 14.38 10.42 -0.02
CA GLN A 114 15.58 10.30 -0.81
C GLN A 114 15.43 9.22 -1.89
N LEU A 115 14.91 8.06 -1.53
CA LEU A 115 14.77 6.94 -2.46
C LEU A 115 13.66 7.15 -3.51
N ARG A 116 12.76 8.12 -3.31
CA ARG A 116 11.81 8.59 -4.34
C ARG A 116 12.47 9.46 -5.42
N GLU A 117 13.69 9.96 -5.20
CA GLU A 117 14.42 10.73 -6.21
C GLU A 117 14.75 9.85 -7.43
N PRO A 118 14.41 10.29 -8.67
CA PRO A 118 14.65 9.52 -9.90
C PRO A 118 16.05 8.92 -10.05
N GLN A 119 17.05 9.67 -9.63
CA GLN A 119 18.45 9.25 -9.74
C GLN A 119 18.78 8.11 -8.77
N LYS A 120 18.22 8.14 -7.55
CA LYS A 120 18.53 7.15 -6.51
C LYS A 120 17.87 5.81 -6.77
N TYR A 121 16.57 5.77 -7.11
CA TYR A 121 15.97 4.48 -7.45
C TYR A 121 16.51 3.94 -8.78
N ALA A 122 16.86 4.78 -9.76
CA ALA A 122 17.51 4.29 -10.99
C ALA A 122 18.87 3.63 -10.71
N GLN A 123 19.64 4.17 -9.76
CA GLN A 123 20.89 3.54 -9.30
C GLN A 123 20.62 2.20 -8.61
N ALA A 124 19.62 2.13 -7.71
CA ALA A 124 19.24 0.89 -7.04
C ALA A 124 18.78 -0.20 -8.02
N VAL A 125 17.94 0.16 -9.00
CA VAL A 125 17.48 -0.75 -10.07
C VAL A 125 18.67 -1.31 -10.86
N LYS A 126 19.63 -0.47 -11.24
CA LYS A 126 20.83 -0.93 -11.98
C LYS A 126 21.67 -1.93 -11.18
N GLN A 127 21.75 -1.77 -9.86
CA GLN A 127 22.50 -2.69 -8.99
C GLN A 127 21.81 -4.06 -8.87
N SER A 128 20.49 -4.12 -9.05
CA SER A 128 19.67 -5.33 -8.88
C SER A 128 19.20 -5.96 -10.20
N ALA A 129 19.71 -5.44 -11.32
CA ALA A 129 19.46 -5.97 -12.66
C ALA A 129 20.72 -6.65 -13.25
N ALA A 130 21.79 -6.77 -12.45
CA ALA A 130 23.03 -7.49 -12.76
C ALA A 130 22.98 -8.91 -12.20
#